data_AF-A0A4V2ELX4-F1
#
_entry.id   AF-A0A4V2ELX4-F1
#
_cell.length_a   1.000
_cell.length_b   1.000
_cell.length_c   1.000
_cell.angle_alpha   90.00
_cell.angle_beta   90.00
_cell.angle_gamma   90.00
#
_symmetry.space_group_name_H-M   'P 1'
#
loop_
_entity.id
_entity.type
_entity.pdbx_description
1 polymer ?
#
loop_
_entity_poly.entity_id
_entity_poly.type
_entity_poly.pdbx_seq_one_letter_code
_entity_poly.pdbx_strand_id
1 'polypeptide(L)'
;MLNRGGRDISPLAAARVAALAPDAAGRHRLTAAFYAAAVPRRTRFGDAELTFLHWASERGVLSPVTGSPWWRAVNDRLLRDRVEAGLLAGGERGSPSSYPVELWVRFLREPSPRTWFRAHNAGVVAGYLSHSGLAAREPPAERFLLNLVLMRLLFAHALCVDRRVALGGLAGLGRLADVSRRGSVRLYLGLRTAYPRTYPPPGLAPDAVLGSGLVRVVDYGVIGSRLPALYGLAAEELGEPAVSGLLAGDLPAYRWPDEYTAPWLAGRSRAMARLAALATRPVRPVRPRPSPPR
;
A
#
# COMPACT_ATOMS: atom_id res chain seq x y z
N MET A 1 -39.65 -13.45 24.06
CA MET A 1 -38.88 -13.21 22.82
C MET A 1 -37.40 -13.31 23.13
N LEU A 2 -36.76 -14.41 22.75
CA LEU A 2 -35.34 -14.67 23.03
C LEU A 2 -34.45 -13.80 22.12
N ASN A 3 -33.57 -13.03 22.75
CA ASN A 3 -32.55 -12.21 22.13
C ASN A 3 -31.57 -13.11 21.36
N ARG A 4 -31.73 -13.23 20.03
CA ARG A 4 -30.75 -13.88 19.17
C ARG A 4 -29.51 -12.99 19.13
N GLY A 5 -28.52 -13.31 19.96
CA GLY A 5 -27.23 -12.64 20.01
C GLY A 5 -26.65 -12.51 18.60
N GLY A 6 -26.48 -11.26 18.15
CA GLY A 6 -25.74 -10.97 16.93
C GLY A 6 -24.34 -11.56 17.08
N ARG A 7 -23.96 -12.47 16.18
CA ARG A 7 -22.60 -12.99 16.15
C ARG A 7 -21.68 -11.82 15.87
N ASP A 8 -20.67 -11.63 16.72
CA ASP A 8 -19.59 -10.70 16.41
C ASP A 8 -18.87 -11.20 15.13
N ILE A 9 -18.89 -10.37 14.09
CA ILE A 9 -18.41 -10.72 12.75
C ILE A 9 -16.88 -10.70 12.72
N SER A 10 -16.24 -9.87 13.54
CA SER A 10 -14.79 -9.73 13.53
C SER A 10 -14.06 -11.01 13.97
N PRO A 11 -14.47 -11.69 15.07
CA PRO A 11 -13.94 -13.00 15.42
C PRO A 11 -14.16 -14.07 14.34
N LEU A 12 -15.29 -14.04 13.63
CA LEU A 12 -15.55 -14.97 12.53
C LEU A 12 -14.62 -14.71 11.34
N ALA A 13 -14.40 -13.45 10.98
CA ALA A 13 -13.44 -13.06 9.95
C ALA A 13 -12.01 -13.46 10.35
N ALA A 14 -11.63 -13.26 11.60
CA ALA A 14 -10.34 -13.69 12.14
C ALA A 14 -10.18 -15.21 12.06
N ALA A 15 -11.19 -15.98 12.46
CA ALA A 15 -11.16 -17.44 12.39
C ALA A 15 -11.02 -17.95 10.94
N ARG A 16 -11.73 -17.34 9.98
CA ARG A 16 -11.61 -17.70 8.56
C ARG A 16 -10.22 -17.46 8.01
N VAL A 17 -9.58 -16.34 8.38
CA VAL A 17 -8.20 -16.06 7.95
C VAL A 17 -7.18 -16.94 8.68
N ALA A 18 -7.37 -17.19 9.97
CA ALA A 18 -6.51 -18.09 10.73
C ALA A 18 -6.54 -19.53 10.20
N ALA A 19 -7.71 -20.01 9.75
CA ALA A 19 -7.86 -21.32 9.12
C ALA A 19 -7.09 -21.46 7.78
N LEU A 20 -6.66 -20.35 7.17
CA LEU A 20 -5.82 -20.34 5.97
C LEU A 20 -4.32 -20.41 6.30
N ALA A 21 -3.90 -20.44 7.56
CA ALA A 21 -2.49 -20.58 7.90
C ALA A 21 -1.92 -21.88 7.31
N PRO A 22 -0.72 -21.92 6.71
CA PRO A 22 0.15 -20.92 6.07
C PRO A 22 -0.03 -20.80 4.55
N ASP A 23 -1.17 -21.24 4.03
CA ASP A 23 -1.37 -21.50 2.61
C ASP A 23 -1.41 -20.20 1.79
N ALA A 24 -0.28 -19.87 1.17
CA ALA A 24 -0.16 -18.74 0.27
C ALA A 24 -1.15 -18.83 -0.91
N ALA A 25 -1.43 -20.04 -1.40
CA ALA A 25 -2.44 -20.26 -2.42
C ALA A 25 -3.86 -20.03 -1.86
N GLY A 26 -4.11 -20.41 -0.61
CA GLY A 26 -5.35 -20.16 0.12
C GLY A 26 -5.65 -18.67 0.28
N ARG A 27 -4.63 -17.87 0.64
CA ARG A 27 -4.70 -16.40 0.69
C ARG A 27 -5.05 -15.79 -0.66
N HIS A 28 -4.40 -16.28 -1.73
CA HIS A 28 -4.69 -15.84 -3.09
C HIS A 28 -6.13 -16.21 -3.51
N ARG A 29 -6.57 -17.44 -3.26
CA ARG A 29 -7.94 -17.90 -3.56
C ARG A 29 -8.98 -17.08 -2.80
N LEU A 30 -8.78 -16.80 -1.51
CA LEU A 30 -9.69 -15.97 -0.72
C LEU A 30 -9.79 -14.55 -1.27
N THR A 31 -8.65 -13.94 -1.65
CA THR A 31 -8.63 -12.61 -2.27
C THR A 31 -9.35 -12.61 -3.62
N ALA A 32 -9.12 -13.62 -4.46
CA ALA A 32 -9.78 -13.74 -5.75
C ALA A 32 -11.30 -13.92 -5.59
N ALA A 33 -11.73 -14.75 -4.63
CA ALA A 33 -13.15 -14.94 -4.32
C ALA A 33 -13.82 -13.66 -3.84
N PHE A 34 -13.15 -12.86 -3.00
CA PHE A 34 -13.65 -11.54 -2.60
C PHE A 34 -13.91 -10.65 -3.81
N TYR A 35 -12.95 -10.51 -4.73
CA TYR A 35 -13.14 -9.67 -5.93
C TYR A 35 -14.18 -10.24 -6.90
N ALA A 36 -14.29 -11.56 -7.01
CA ALA A 36 -15.31 -12.20 -7.85
C ALA A 36 -16.74 -11.93 -7.33
N ALA A 37 -16.91 -11.83 -6.00
CA ALA A 37 -18.19 -11.51 -5.38
C ALA A 37 -18.48 -10.00 -5.31
N ALA A 38 -17.44 -9.18 -5.11
CA ALA A 38 -17.54 -7.76 -4.83
C ALA A 38 -17.96 -6.90 -6.02
N VAL A 39 -17.67 -7.32 -7.27
CA VAL A 39 -17.83 -6.45 -8.44
C VAL A 39 -18.41 -7.18 -9.66
N PRO A 40 -19.27 -6.51 -10.46
CA PRO A 40 -19.83 -7.10 -11.68
C PRO A 40 -18.78 -7.59 -12.67
N ARG A 41 -19.15 -8.57 -13.50
CA ARG A 41 -18.31 -9.09 -14.59
C ARG A 41 -17.92 -7.92 -15.53
N ARG A 42 -16.63 -7.50 -15.47
CA ARG A 42 -15.83 -6.64 -16.38
C ARG A 42 -14.88 -5.67 -15.65
N THR A 43 -14.96 -5.51 -14.31
CA THR A 43 -14.06 -4.64 -13.55
C THR A 43 -12.90 -5.40 -12.87
N ARG A 44 -11.67 -4.96 -13.15
CA ARG A 44 -10.39 -5.57 -12.72
C ARG A 44 -9.74 -4.83 -11.54
N PHE A 45 -10.45 -4.67 -10.42
CA PHE A 45 -9.92 -3.95 -9.24
C PHE A 45 -8.82 -4.75 -8.52
N GLY A 46 -8.92 -6.08 -8.50
CA GLY A 46 -8.01 -6.94 -7.77
C GLY A 46 -6.73 -7.34 -8.51
N ASP A 47 -6.58 -7.05 -9.80
CA ASP A 47 -5.49 -7.60 -10.63
C ASP A 47 -4.10 -7.27 -10.08
N ALA A 48 -3.86 -6.03 -9.65
CA ALA A 48 -2.59 -5.61 -9.09
C ALA A 48 -2.27 -6.34 -7.78
N GLU A 49 -3.29 -6.49 -6.94
CA GLU A 49 -3.16 -7.15 -5.65
C GLU A 49 -2.95 -8.66 -5.80
N LEU A 50 -3.68 -9.32 -6.70
CA LEU A 50 -3.52 -10.75 -7.00
C LEU A 50 -2.13 -11.02 -7.60
N THR A 51 -1.67 -10.16 -8.51
CA THR A 51 -0.31 -10.23 -9.07
C THR A 51 0.74 -10.05 -7.97
N PHE A 52 0.53 -9.11 -7.04
CA PHE A 52 1.41 -8.90 -5.91
C PHE A 52 1.44 -10.10 -4.96
N LEU A 53 0.28 -10.68 -4.61
CA LEU A 53 0.18 -11.87 -3.78
C LEU A 53 0.86 -13.08 -4.43
N HIS A 54 0.70 -13.23 -5.75
CA HIS A 54 1.39 -14.28 -6.49
C HIS A 54 2.91 -14.09 -6.41
N TRP A 55 3.43 -12.89 -6.69
CA TRP A 55 4.85 -12.57 -6.54
C TRP A 55 5.35 -12.79 -5.10
N ALA A 56 4.59 -12.37 -4.09
CA ALA A 56 4.95 -12.55 -2.68
C ALA A 56 5.01 -14.04 -2.29
N SER A 57 4.12 -14.85 -2.88
CA SER A 57 4.12 -16.31 -2.72
C SER A 57 5.34 -16.94 -3.39
N GLU A 58 5.62 -16.61 -4.66
CA GLU A 58 6.80 -17.10 -5.39
C GLU A 58 8.09 -16.75 -4.66
N ARG A 59 8.15 -15.55 -4.07
CA ARG A 59 9.32 -15.07 -3.32
C ARG A 59 9.53 -15.78 -1.99
N GLY A 60 8.51 -16.45 -1.47
CA GLY A 60 8.54 -17.12 -0.17
C GLY A 60 8.33 -16.19 1.03
N VAL A 61 8.00 -14.90 0.84
CA VAL A 61 7.80 -13.97 1.98
C VAL A 61 6.59 -14.36 2.84
N LEU A 62 5.64 -15.10 2.28
CA LEU A 62 4.45 -15.59 2.99
C LEU A 62 4.66 -16.98 3.64
N SER A 63 5.82 -17.61 3.45
CA SER A 63 6.15 -18.89 4.07
C SER A 63 6.02 -18.80 5.60
N PRO A 64 5.43 -19.79 6.29
CA PRO A 64 5.36 -19.82 7.76
C PRO A 64 6.72 -20.01 8.41
N VAL A 65 7.58 -20.82 7.77
CA VAL A 65 8.86 -21.26 8.33
C VAL A 65 9.94 -20.23 8.05
N THR A 66 10.06 -19.84 6.79
CA THR A 66 11.17 -19.03 6.28
C THR A 66 10.75 -17.61 5.94
N GLY A 67 9.45 -17.33 5.83
CA GLY A 67 8.92 -16.05 5.37
C GLY A 67 8.93 -14.96 6.44
N SER A 68 8.57 -13.75 6.02
CA SER A 68 8.55 -12.56 6.85
C SER A 68 7.33 -12.55 7.79
N PRO A 69 7.55 -12.45 9.11
CA PRO A 69 6.45 -12.21 10.06
C PRO A 69 5.69 -10.91 9.78
N TRP A 70 6.38 -9.86 9.30
CA TRP A 70 5.75 -8.59 8.96
C TRP A 70 4.80 -8.73 7.76
N TRP A 71 5.27 -9.33 6.66
CA TRP A 71 4.45 -9.52 5.46
C TRP A 71 3.22 -10.37 5.76
N ARG A 72 3.37 -11.46 6.53
CA ARG A 72 2.23 -12.29 6.95
C ARG A 72 1.22 -11.50 7.76
N ALA A 73 1.66 -10.75 8.77
CA ALA A 73 0.76 -9.99 9.64
C ALA A 73 -0.01 -8.88 8.90
N VAL A 74 0.66 -8.15 7.98
CA VAL A 74 -0.01 -7.16 7.12
C VAL A 74 -1.02 -7.83 6.19
N ASN A 75 -0.66 -8.94 5.55
CA ASN A 75 -1.57 -9.69 4.69
C ASN A 75 -2.77 -10.27 5.47
N ASP A 76 -2.55 -10.77 6.68
CA ASP A 76 -3.62 -11.27 7.55
C ASP A 76 -4.61 -10.19 7.93
N ARG A 77 -4.13 -8.99 8.24
CA ARG A 77 -5.00 -7.84 8.47
C ARG A 77 -5.84 -7.53 7.23
N LEU A 78 -5.18 -7.36 6.08
CA LEU A 78 -5.84 -7.01 4.84
C LEU A 78 -6.92 -8.02 4.42
N LEU A 79 -6.66 -9.32 4.61
CA LEU A 79 -7.63 -10.38 4.37
C LEU A 79 -8.79 -10.32 5.37
N ARG A 80 -8.51 -10.13 6.66
CA ARG A 80 -9.55 -10.03 7.69
C ARG A 80 -10.50 -8.88 7.41
N ASP A 81 -9.95 -7.70 7.09
CA ASP A 81 -10.76 -6.51 6.81
C ASP A 81 -11.75 -6.75 5.65
N ARG A 82 -11.30 -7.46 4.60
CA ARG A 82 -12.14 -7.81 3.44
C ARG A 82 -13.16 -8.90 3.74
N VAL A 83 -12.77 -9.94 4.48
CA VAL A 83 -13.71 -11.00 4.89
C VAL A 83 -14.82 -10.40 5.73
N GLU A 84 -14.48 -9.55 6.69
CA GLU A 84 -15.44 -8.86 7.55
C GLU A 84 -16.37 -7.96 6.73
N ALA A 85 -15.82 -7.12 5.85
CA ALA A 85 -16.62 -6.25 4.98
C ALA A 85 -17.53 -7.04 4.04
N GLY A 86 -17.07 -8.17 3.49
CA GLY A 86 -17.87 -9.05 2.65
C GLY A 86 -19.04 -9.69 3.40
N LEU A 87 -18.83 -10.10 4.66
CA LEU A 87 -19.88 -10.61 5.54
C LEU A 87 -20.94 -9.52 5.83
N LEU A 88 -20.49 -8.31 6.19
CA LEU A 88 -21.35 -7.16 6.44
C LEU A 88 -22.18 -6.76 5.21
N ALA A 89 -21.54 -6.74 4.03
CA ALA A 89 -22.24 -6.43 2.77
C ALA A 89 -23.23 -7.54 2.36
N GLY A 90 -22.97 -8.79 2.77
CA GLY A 90 -23.84 -9.95 2.56
C GLY A 90 -25.07 -10.03 3.47
N GLY A 91 -25.28 -9.04 4.35
CA GLY A 91 -26.46 -8.95 5.22
C GLY A 91 -26.27 -9.50 6.64
N GLU A 92 -25.06 -9.89 7.01
CA GLU A 92 -24.75 -10.21 8.41
C GLU A 92 -24.91 -8.97 9.29
N ARG A 93 -25.51 -9.14 10.47
CA ARG A 93 -25.78 -8.02 11.39
C ARG A 93 -24.52 -7.68 12.20
N GLY A 94 -24.09 -6.43 12.13
CA GLY A 94 -22.98 -5.91 12.93
C GLY A 94 -22.54 -4.52 12.46
N SER A 95 -21.54 -3.98 13.14
CA SER A 95 -20.85 -2.75 12.74
C SER A 95 -19.41 -3.08 12.34
N PRO A 96 -18.80 -2.32 11.40
CA PRO A 96 -17.38 -2.47 11.08
C PRO A 96 -16.50 -2.40 12.34
N SER A 97 -15.57 -3.34 12.49
CA SER A 97 -14.62 -3.40 13.60
C SER A 97 -13.53 -2.33 13.54
N SER A 98 -13.31 -1.76 12.36
CA SER A 98 -12.30 -0.73 12.13
C SER A 98 -12.65 0.15 10.93
N TYR A 99 -12.00 1.32 10.85
CA TYR A 99 -12.18 2.26 9.75
C TYR A 99 -11.85 1.66 8.36
N PRO A 100 -10.78 0.87 8.16
CA PRO A 100 -10.59 0.14 6.91
C PRO A 100 -11.75 -0.78 6.51
N VAL A 101 -12.39 -1.46 7.47
CA VAL A 101 -13.56 -2.31 7.21
C VAL A 101 -14.74 -1.46 6.73
N GLU A 102 -14.98 -0.32 7.37
CA GLU A 102 -16.02 0.62 6.95
C GLU A 102 -15.81 1.09 5.50
N LEU A 103 -14.57 1.43 5.14
CA LEU A 103 -14.22 1.82 3.78
C LEU A 103 -14.41 0.68 2.78
N TRP A 104 -14.11 -0.57 3.17
CA TRP A 104 -14.39 -1.73 2.33
C TRP A 104 -15.89 -1.96 2.13
N VAL A 105 -16.72 -1.81 3.18
CA VAL A 105 -18.18 -1.86 3.06
C VAL A 105 -18.69 -0.78 2.10
N ARG A 106 -18.12 0.44 2.17
CA ARG A 106 -18.44 1.52 1.23
C ARG A 106 -18.05 1.16 -0.20
N PHE A 107 -16.88 0.59 -0.42
CA PHE A 107 -16.46 0.12 -1.75
C PHE A 107 -17.42 -0.95 -2.29
N LEU A 108 -17.85 -1.90 -1.47
CA LEU A 108 -18.78 -2.95 -1.87
C LEU A 108 -20.16 -2.40 -2.27
N ARG A 109 -20.62 -1.33 -1.62
CA ARG A 109 -21.88 -0.64 -1.97
C ARG A 109 -21.77 0.21 -3.22
N GLU A 110 -20.65 0.91 -3.38
CA GLU A 110 -20.40 1.83 -4.50
C GLU A 110 -18.99 1.63 -5.06
N PRO A 111 -18.78 0.60 -5.92
CA PRO A 111 -17.47 0.27 -6.44
C PRO A 111 -16.93 1.35 -7.39
N SER A 112 -15.82 1.96 -7.01
CA SER A 112 -15.08 2.91 -7.83
C SER A 112 -13.57 2.81 -7.54
N PRO A 113 -12.69 3.29 -8.43
CA PRO A 113 -11.26 3.37 -8.13
C PRO A 113 -10.98 4.16 -6.84
N ARG A 114 -11.70 5.27 -6.60
CA ARG A 114 -11.53 6.09 -5.39
C ARG A 114 -11.89 5.30 -4.13
N THR A 115 -13.05 4.64 -4.11
CA THR A 115 -13.50 3.85 -2.95
C THR A 115 -12.60 2.63 -2.72
N TRP A 116 -12.11 1.99 -3.79
CA TRP A 116 -11.14 0.90 -3.69
C TRP A 116 -9.79 1.34 -3.10
N PHE A 117 -9.18 2.41 -3.65
CA PHE A 117 -7.87 2.89 -3.19
C PHE A 117 -7.92 3.42 -1.76
N ARG A 118 -9.04 4.03 -1.33
CA ARG A 118 -9.24 4.41 0.08
C ARG A 118 -9.28 3.19 0.99
N ALA A 119 -10.12 2.20 0.68
CA ALA A 119 -10.26 0.99 1.49
C ALA A 119 -8.95 0.18 1.56
N HIS A 120 -8.34 -0.09 0.40
CA HIS A 120 -7.09 -0.83 0.32
C HIS A 120 -5.95 -0.12 1.05
N ASN A 121 -5.72 1.18 0.78
CA ASN A 121 -4.58 1.88 1.36
C ASN A 121 -4.76 2.18 2.85
N ALA A 122 -5.99 2.39 3.34
CA ALA A 122 -6.25 2.50 4.78
C ALA A 122 -5.84 1.21 5.50
N GLY A 123 -6.19 0.05 4.95
CA GLY A 123 -5.74 -1.25 5.48
C GLY A 123 -4.23 -1.43 5.43
N VAL A 124 -3.58 -1.04 4.33
CA VAL A 124 -2.11 -1.12 4.20
C VAL A 124 -1.42 -0.23 5.23
N VAL A 125 -1.80 1.05 5.30
CA VAL A 125 -1.24 2.01 6.27
C VAL A 125 -1.43 1.51 7.71
N ALA A 126 -2.64 1.07 8.05
CA ALA A 126 -2.90 0.55 9.37
C ALA A 126 -2.08 -0.74 9.64
N GLY A 127 -1.81 -1.54 8.60
CA GLY A 127 -0.86 -2.65 8.66
C GLY A 127 0.57 -2.21 8.98
N TYR A 128 1.08 -1.17 8.31
CA TYR A 128 2.40 -0.60 8.56
C TYR A 128 2.52 -0.09 10.01
N LEU A 129 1.55 0.70 10.47
CA LEU A 129 1.58 1.29 11.79
C LEU A 129 1.50 0.23 12.90
N SER A 130 0.52 -0.69 12.82
CA SER A 130 0.30 -1.72 13.85
C SER A 130 1.41 -2.77 13.92
N HIS A 131 2.17 -2.98 12.85
CA HIS A 131 3.22 -4.02 12.79
C HIS A 131 4.62 -3.43 12.67
N SER A 132 4.80 -2.16 13.03
CA SER A 132 6.10 -1.48 12.94
C SER A 132 7.22 -2.18 13.72
N GLY A 133 6.91 -2.90 14.81
CA GLY A 133 7.88 -3.71 15.55
C GLY A 133 8.36 -4.96 14.80
N LEU A 134 7.50 -5.56 13.95
CA LEU A 134 7.90 -6.66 13.07
C LEU A 134 8.78 -6.13 11.93
N ALA A 135 8.46 -4.97 11.36
CA ALA A 135 9.26 -4.34 10.32
C ALA A 135 10.68 -3.96 10.80
N ALA A 136 10.84 -3.60 12.08
CA ALA A 136 12.16 -3.28 12.64
C ALA A 136 13.13 -4.47 12.63
N ARG A 137 12.60 -5.71 12.60
CA ARG A 137 13.37 -6.96 12.54
C ARG A 137 13.68 -7.43 11.12
N GLU A 138 13.13 -6.75 10.12
CA GLU A 138 13.37 -7.09 8.72
C GLU A 138 14.80 -6.71 8.29
N PRO A 139 15.42 -7.44 7.36
CA PRO A 139 16.72 -7.08 6.82
C PRO A 139 16.72 -5.68 6.19
N PRO A 140 17.86 -4.97 6.13
CA PRO A 140 17.94 -3.63 5.56
C PRO A 140 17.35 -3.51 4.15
N ALA A 141 17.65 -4.45 3.23
CA ALA A 141 17.06 -4.46 1.89
C ALA A 141 15.53 -4.55 1.92
N GLU A 142 14.98 -5.30 2.85
CA GLU A 142 13.53 -5.45 2.99
C GLU A 142 12.91 -4.18 3.56
N ARG A 143 13.51 -3.58 4.60
CA ARG A 143 13.07 -2.29 5.15
C ARG A 143 13.07 -1.18 4.08
N PHE A 144 14.03 -1.20 3.17
CA PHE A 144 14.07 -0.30 2.02
C PHE A 144 12.89 -0.57 1.07
N LEU A 145 12.65 -1.84 0.75
CA LEU A 145 11.53 -2.26 -0.07
C LEU A 145 10.19 -1.81 0.54
N LEU A 146 10.00 -1.90 1.86
CA LEU A 146 8.77 -1.44 2.51
C LEU A 146 8.54 0.07 2.27
N ASN A 147 9.58 0.88 2.41
CA ASN A 147 9.50 2.32 2.13
C ASN A 147 9.22 2.61 0.64
N LEU A 148 9.88 1.87 -0.26
CA LEU A 148 9.68 1.98 -1.70
C LEU A 148 8.24 1.62 -2.10
N VAL A 149 7.72 0.50 -1.59
CA VAL A 149 6.34 0.04 -1.81
C VAL A 149 5.34 1.08 -1.29
N LEU A 150 5.53 1.57 -0.06
CA LEU A 150 4.63 2.57 0.53
C LEU A 150 4.61 3.87 -0.29
N MET A 151 5.78 4.42 -0.61
CA MET A 151 5.89 5.62 -1.44
C MET A 151 5.14 5.46 -2.78
N ARG A 152 5.33 4.33 -3.46
CA ARG A 152 4.68 4.01 -4.73
C ARG A 152 3.16 3.84 -4.57
N LEU A 153 2.72 3.21 -3.49
CA LEU A 153 1.32 3.04 -3.15
C LEU A 153 0.63 4.40 -2.92
N LEU A 154 1.26 5.30 -2.16
CA LEU A 154 0.72 6.63 -1.87
C LEU A 154 0.71 7.52 -3.12
N PHE A 155 1.68 7.35 -4.02
CA PHE A 155 1.63 7.99 -5.33
C PHE A 155 0.44 7.50 -6.17
N ALA A 156 0.21 6.19 -6.24
CA ALA A 156 -0.94 5.62 -6.91
C ALA A 156 -2.27 6.08 -6.28
N HIS A 157 -2.30 6.22 -4.95
CA HIS A 157 -3.42 6.82 -4.23
C HIS A 157 -3.72 8.23 -4.74
N ALA A 158 -2.71 9.10 -4.76
CA ALA A 158 -2.84 10.48 -5.20
C ALA A 158 -3.33 10.57 -6.64
N LEU A 159 -2.87 9.70 -7.55
CA LEU A 159 -3.39 9.66 -8.92
C LEU A 159 -4.91 9.41 -9.00
N CYS A 160 -5.49 8.72 -8.01
CA CYS A 160 -6.91 8.45 -7.94
C CYS A 160 -7.71 9.49 -7.13
N VAL A 161 -7.11 10.08 -6.09
CA VAL A 161 -7.85 10.96 -5.18
C VAL A 161 -7.60 12.45 -5.39
N ASP A 162 -6.38 12.84 -5.80
CA ASP A 162 -6.02 14.21 -6.19
C ASP A 162 -4.85 14.21 -7.18
N ARG A 163 -5.19 14.26 -8.47
CA ARG A 163 -4.21 14.27 -9.57
C ARG A 163 -3.27 15.47 -9.55
N ARG A 164 -3.67 16.61 -8.96
CA ARG A 164 -2.83 17.82 -8.92
C ARG A 164 -1.70 17.64 -7.92
N VAL A 165 -1.96 16.94 -6.82
CA VAL A 165 -0.90 16.53 -5.89
C VAL A 165 0.06 15.55 -6.58
N ALA A 166 -0.47 14.59 -7.35
CA ALA A 166 0.35 13.58 -8.01
C ALA A 166 1.14 14.08 -9.23
N LEU A 167 0.57 14.95 -10.07
CA LEU A 167 1.14 15.31 -11.39
C LEU A 167 1.41 16.81 -11.56
N GLY A 168 1.03 17.65 -10.59
CA GLY A 168 1.24 19.09 -10.68
C GLY A 168 0.55 19.70 -11.90
N GLY A 169 1.29 20.52 -12.66
CA GLY A 169 0.81 21.16 -13.89
C GLY A 169 0.38 20.19 -14.99
N LEU A 170 0.84 18.93 -14.94
CA LEU A 170 0.48 17.88 -15.88
C LEU A 170 -0.85 17.18 -15.54
N ALA A 171 -1.54 17.61 -14.48
CA ALA A 171 -2.81 17.02 -14.08
C ALA A 171 -3.91 17.10 -15.16
N GLY A 172 -3.82 18.08 -16.07
CA GLY A 172 -4.76 18.27 -17.18
C GLY A 172 -4.57 17.33 -18.37
N LEU A 173 -3.46 16.59 -18.45
CA LEU A 173 -3.21 15.66 -19.57
C LEU A 173 -4.04 14.37 -19.40
N GLY A 174 -5.15 14.28 -20.16
CA GLY A 174 -5.84 13.05 -20.57
C GLY A 174 -6.55 12.19 -19.51
N ARG A 175 -7.48 11.33 -19.97
CA ARG A 175 -8.25 10.34 -19.18
C ARG A 175 -7.35 9.20 -18.69
N LEU A 176 -6.56 9.47 -17.65
CA LEU A 176 -5.61 8.55 -17.03
C LEU A 176 -6.21 7.67 -15.92
N ALA A 177 -7.54 7.64 -15.74
CA ALA A 177 -8.18 6.70 -14.81
C ALA A 177 -7.85 5.23 -15.16
N ASP A 178 -7.56 4.96 -16.44
CA ASP A 178 -7.11 3.64 -16.91
C ASP A 178 -5.60 3.40 -16.65
N VAL A 179 -4.84 4.48 -16.42
CA VAL A 179 -3.42 4.48 -16.07
C VAL A 179 -3.18 4.31 -14.57
N SER A 180 -4.11 4.66 -13.68
CA SER A 180 -3.97 4.24 -12.27
C SER A 180 -4.14 2.73 -12.10
N ARG A 181 -5.05 2.11 -12.88
CA ARG A 181 -5.28 0.65 -12.87
C ARG A 181 -4.15 -0.13 -13.54
N ARG A 182 -3.70 0.28 -14.73
CA ARG A 182 -2.57 -0.37 -15.44
C ARG A 182 -1.20 0.04 -14.89
N GLY A 183 -1.11 1.24 -14.32
CA GLY A 183 0.12 1.83 -13.77
C GLY A 183 0.45 1.31 -12.39
N SER A 184 -0.53 1.04 -11.50
CA SER A 184 -0.28 0.33 -10.24
C SER A 184 0.29 -1.05 -10.50
N VAL A 185 -0.30 -1.80 -11.44
CA VAL A 185 0.22 -3.10 -11.93
C VAL A 185 1.66 -2.95 -12.43
N ARG A 186 2.00 -1.95 -13.26
CA ARG A 186 3.38 -1.73 -13.74
C ARG A 186 4.37 -1.30 -12.64
N LEU A 187 3.93 -0.53 -11.65
CA LEU A 187 4.73 -0.13 -10.48
C LEU A 187 5.09 -1.32 -9.59
N TYR A 188 4.17 -2.28 -9.45
CA TYR A 188 4.43 -3.57 -8.79
C TYR A 188 5.27 -4.51 -9.65
N LEU A 189 5.04 -4.58 -10.96
CA LEU A 189 5.83 -5.42 -11.88
C LEU A 189 7.31 -5.01 -11.94
N GLY A 190 7.63 -3.73 -11.73
CA GLY A 190 9.01 -3.27 -11.57
C GLY A 190 9.73 -3.83 -10.34
N LEU A 191 9.01 -4.34 -9.33
CA LEU A 191 9.60 -5.02 -8.18
C LEU A 191 10.06 -6.44 -8.54
N ARG A 192 9.31 -7.14 -9.42
CA ARG A 192 9.64 -8.52 -9.83
C ARG A 192 10.96 -8.61 -10.61
N THR A 193 11.31 -7.56 -11.36
CA THR A 193 12.57 -7.49 -12.11
C THR A 193 13.73 -6.97 -11.29
N ALA A 194 13.47 -6.22 -10.21
CA ALA A 194 14.50 -5.56 -9.40
C ALA A 194 14.87 -6.33 -8.13
N TYR A 195 14.00 -7.21 -7.63
CA TYR A 195 14.17 -7.86 -6.34
C TYR A 195 14.51 -9.35 -6.45
N PRO A 196 15.40 -9.89 -5.59
CA PRO A 196 15.65 -11.33 -5.51
C PRO A 196 14.38 -12.16 -5.38
N ARG A 197 14.36 -13.30 -6.07
CA ARG A 197 13.24 -14.26 -6.05
C ARG A 197 13.13 -15.06 -4.75
N THR A 198 14.04 -14.86 -3.79
CA THR A 198 14.06 -15.60 -2.54
C THR A 198 14.00 -14.65 -1.34
N TYR A 199 13.37 -15.13 -0.27
CA TYR A 199 13.35 -14.50 1.04
C TYR A 199 13.97 -15.46 2.08
N PRO A 200 14.80 -14.96 3.01
CA PRO A 200 15.32 -13.59 3.07
C PRO A 200 16.27 -13.28 1.90
N PRO A 201 16.40 -12.01 1.47
CA PRO A 201 17.32 -11.65 0.39
C PRO A 201 18.78 -11.88 0.84
N PRO A 202 19.59 -12.67 0.12
CA PRO A 202 20.97 -12.93 0.52
C PRO A 202 21.85 -11.71 0.28
N GLY A 203 22.37 -11.08 1.35
CA GLY A 203 23.43 -10.08 1.29
C GLY A 203 23.16 -8.85 0.41
N LEU A 204 21.90 -8.55 0.12
CA LEU A 204 21.54 -7.50 -0.85
C LEU A 204 21.73 -6.11 -0.24
N ALA A 205 22.51 -5.27 -0.91
CA ALA A 205 22.60 -3.86 -0.56
C ALA A 205 21.27 -3.13 -0.87
N PRO A 206 20.80 -2.19 -0.03
CA PRO A 206 19.51 -1.53 -0.23
C PRO A 206 19.33 -0.83 -1.58
N ASP A 207 20.39 -0.31 -2.18
CA ASP A 207 20.37 0.38 -3.48
C ASP A 207 20.21 -0.58 -4.67
N ALA A 208 20.51 -1.87 -4.49
CA ALA A 208 20.27 -2.91 -5.49
C ALA A 208 18.77 -3.25 -5.63
N VAL A 209 17.94 -2.86 -4.66
CA VAL A 209 16.46 -3.03 -4.68
C VAL A 209 15.80 -2.14 -5.75
N LEU A 210 16.50 -1.11 -6.21
CA LEU A 210 15.99 -0.16 -7.18
C LEU A 210 16.03 -0.75 -8.59
N GLY A 211 14.88 -0.75 -9.28
CA GLY A 211 14.78 -1.23 -10.66
C GLY A 211 15.66 -0.48 -11.67
N SER A 212 15.49 -0.77 -12.96
CA SER A 212 16.28 -0.14 -14.03
C SER A 212 16.00 1.37 -14.17
N GLY A 213 16.86 2.08 -14.92
CA GLY A 213 16.98 3.55 -14.92
C GLY A 213 15.67 4.35 -14.98
N LEU A 214 14.70 3.97 -15.82
CA LEU A 214 13.41 4.69 -15.92
C LEU A 214 12.60 4.62 -14.62
N VAL A 215 12.60 3.45 -13.96
CA VAL A 215 11.90 3.25 -12.67
C VAL A 215 12.51 4.14 -11.60
N ARG A 216 13.84 4.26 -11.57
CA ARG A 216 14.55 5.16 -10.66
C ARG A 216 14.20 6.63 -10.92
N VAL A 217 14.12 7.05 -12.19
CA VAL A 217 13.73 8.44 -12.53
C VAL A 217 12.33 8.75 -12.01
N VAL A 218 11.39 7.81 -12.14
CA VAL A 218 10.05 7.96 -11.58
C VAL A 218 10.09 8.01 -10.05
N ASP A 219 10.75 7.05 -9.40
CA ASP A 219 10.80 6.96 -7.93
C ASP A 219 11.45 8.20 -7.31
N TYR A 220 12.57 8.69 -7.84
CA TYR A 220 13.30 9.81 -7.27
C TYR A 220 12.84 11.17 -7.77
N GLY A 221 12.61 11.30 -9.07
CA GLY A 221 12.29 12.57 -9.71
C GLY A 221 10.82 12.93 -9.60
N VAL A 222 9.94 11.97 -9.88
CA VAL A 222 8.49 12.20 -9.89
C VAL A 222 7.92 11.99 -8.49
N ILE A 223 8.11 10.82 -7.89
CA ILE A 223 7.49 10.49 -6.60
C ILE A 223 8.26 11.15 -5.45
N GLY A 224 9.58 10.99 -5.43
CA GLY A 224 10.48 11.48 -4.37
C GLY A 224 10.39 12.99 -4.15
N SER A 225 10.14 13.79 -5.18
CA SER A 225 10.05 15.26 -5.09
C SER A 225 8.80 15.79 -4.40
N ARG A 226 7.82 14.92 -4.10
CA ARG A 226 6.52 15.29 -3.52
C ARG A 226 6.10 14.41 -2.35
N LEU A 227 7.05 13.68 -1.75
CA LEU A 227 6.80 12.81 -0.62
C LEU A 227 5.99 13.48 0.50
N PRO A 228 6.34 14.68 1.00
CA PRO A 228 5.52 15.35 2.02
C PRO A 228 4.06 15.58 1.59
N ALA A 229 3.83 15.97 0.33
CA ALA A 229 2.49 16.20 -0.18
C ALA A 229 1.68 14.90 -0.34
N LEU A 230 2.33 13.82 -0.78
CA LEU A 230 1.69 12.51 -0.91
C LEU A 230 1.31 11.92 0.46
N TYR A 231 2.21 12.03 1.44
CA TYR A 231 1.98 11.52 2.79
C TYR A 231 0.95 12.38 3.53
N GLY A 232 0.96 13.70 3.35
CA GLY A 232 -0.06 14.60 3.90
C GLY A 232 -1.45 14.34 3.30
N LEU A 233 -1.54 14.19 1.98
CA LEU A 233 -2.81 13.83 1.32
C LEU A 233 -3.33 12.47 1.82
N ALA A 234 -2.45 11.48 1.94
CA ALA A 234 -2.83 10.16 2.46
C ALA A 234 -3.29 10.22 3.91
N ALA A 235 -2.62 11.01 4.77
CA ALA A 235 -3.02 11.20 6.15
C ALA A 235 -4.44 11.77 6.27
N GLU A 236 -4.79 12.74 5.42
CA GLU A 236 -6.14 13.33 5.37
C GLU A 236 -7.17 12.36 4.78
N GLU A 237 -6.91 11.81 3.59
CA GLU A 237 -7.86 10.97 2.86
C GLU A 237 -8.12 9.61 3.53
N LEU A 238 -7.15 9.09 4.29
CA LEU A 238 -7.23 7.85 5.03
C LEU A 238 -7.55 8.05 6.51
N GLY A 239 -7.71 9.31 6.98
CA GLY A 239 -8.01 9.62 8.37
C GLY A 239 -6.94 9.14 9.36
N GLU A 240 -5.68 9.04 8.93
CA GLU A 240 -4.58 8.50 9.72
C GLU A 240 -3.39 9.47 9.76
N PRO A 241 -3.34 10.40 10.74
CA PRO A 241 -2.31 11.42 10.81
C PRO A 241 -0.90 10.84 11.01
N ALA A 242 -0.77 9.65 11.62
CA ALA A 242 0.53 9.02 11.85
C ALA A 242 1.25 8.65 10.55
N VAL A 243 0.56 8.58 9.41
CA VAL A 243 1.18 8.41 8.08
C VAL A 243 2.25 9.47 7.85
N SER A 244 2.00 10.73 8.20
CA SER A 244 2.97 11.81 7.97
C SER A 244 4.28 11.60 8.74
N GLY A 245 4.23 10.91 9.88
CA GLY A 245 5.41 10.56 10.69
C GLY A 245 6.26 9.42 10.10
N LEU A 246 5.84 8.83 8.98
CA LEU A 246 6.63 7.84 8.24
C LEU A 246 7.67 8.47 7.31
N LEU A 247 7.79 9.81 7.34
CA LEU A 247 8.85 10.58 6.73
C LEU A 247 9.75 11.22 7.80
N ALA A 248 11.04 11.32 7.49
CA ALA A 248 11.99 12.19 8.18
C ALA A 248 12.36 13.32 7.23
N GLY A 249 11.76 14.50 7.43
CA GLY A 249 11.83 15.59 6.45
C GLY A 249 11.15 15.19 5.13
N ASP A 250 11.93 15.02 4.08
CA ASP A 250 11.44 14.62 2.76
C ASP A 250 11.91 13.22 2.33
N LEU A 251 12.43 12.43 3.28
CA LEU A 251 12.90 11.07 3.06
C LEU A 251 11.98 10.04 3.72
N PRO A 252 11.74 8.88 3.09
CA PRO A 252 11.06 7.76 3.73
C PRO A 252 11.81 7.28 4.97
N ALA A 253 11.10 7.13 6.08
CA ALA A 253 11.67 6.82 7.39
C ALA A 253 10.98 5.65 8.10
N TYR A 254 10.05 4.94 7.44
CA TYR A 254 9.34 3.83 8.05
C TYR A 254 10.30 2.72 8.43
N ARG A 255 10.63 2.64 9.73
CA ARG A 255 11.70 1.80 10.26
C ARG A 255 12.90 1.85 9.33
N TRP A 256 13.46 3.02 9.06
CA TRP A 256 14.69 3.17 8.29
C TRP A 256 15.74 3.84 9.18
N PRO A 257 16.95 3.29 9.38
CA PRO A 257 17.93 3.94 10.25
C PRO A 257 18.53 5.16 9.55
N ASP A 258 18.75 6.24 10.30
CA ASP A 258 19.22 7.54 9.77
C ASP A 258 20.60 7.44 9.09
N GLU A 259 21.42 6.49 9.52
CA GLU A 259 22.74 6.18 8.95
C GLU A 259 22.68 5.64 7.50
N TYR A 260 21.50 5.21 7.03
CA TYR A 260 21.30 4.70 5.66
C TYR A 260 20.53 5.69 4.76
N THR A 261 20.68 7.00 4.94
CA THR A 261 20.06 8.00 4.04
C THR A 261 20.71 8.08 2.66
N ALA A 262 21.96 7.63 2.52
CA ALA A 262 22.75 7.71 1.28
C ALA A 262 22.06 7.13 0.03
N PRO A 263 21.40 5.96 0.05
CA PRO A 263 20.67 5.42 -1.11
C PRO A 263 19.53 6.33 -1.59
N TRP A 264 18.87 7.07 -0.69
CA TRP A 264 17.80 8.00 -1.06
C TRP A 264 18.37 9.30 -1.67
N LEU A 265 19.46 9.82 -1.10
CA LEU A 265 20.11 11.04 -1.57
C LEU A 265 20.81 10.86 -2.93
N ALA A 266 21.52 9.74 -3.11
CA ALA A 266 22.22 9.41 -4.35
C ALA A 266 21.28 9.26 -5.56
N GLY A 267 20.04 8.82 -5.33
CA GLY A 267 19.03 8.73 -6.39
C GLY A 267 18.50 10.08 -6.86
N ARG A 268 18.31 11.02 -5.91
CA ARG A 268 17.74 12.35 -6.16
C ARG A 268 18.71 13.33 -6.82
N SER A 269 20.03 13.11 -6.65
CA SER A 269 21.05 13.98 -7.24
C SER A 269 21.24 13.81 -8.75
N ARG A 270 20.66 12.78 -9.37
CA ARG A 270 20.78 12.52 -10.81
C ARG A 270 20.06 13.57 -11.65
N ALA A 271 20.71 14.07 -12.71
CA ALA A 271 20.19 15.15 -13.56
C ALA A 271 18.79 14.86 -14.13
N MET A 272 18.54 13.64 -14.61
CA MET A 272 17.22 13.24 -15.12
C MET A 272 16.12 13.26 -14.04
N ALA A 273 16.44 12.89 -12.80
CA ALA A 273 15.49 12.95 -11.70
C ALA A 273 15.12 14.41 -11.38
N ARG A 274 16.10 15.33 -11.41
CA ARG A 274 15.86 16.77 -11.24
C ARG A 274 15.00 17.35 -12.35
N LEU A 275 15.25 17.00 -13.61
CA LEU A 275 14.44 17.44 -14.74
C LEU A 275 13.00 16.93 -14.63
N ALA A 276 12.80 15.66 -14.26
CA ALA A 276 11.47 15.10 -14.02
C ALA A 276 10.74 15.81 -12.87
N ALA A 277 11.45 16.13 -11.77
CA ALA A 277 10.91 16.88 -10.65
C ALA A 277 10.46 18.29 -11.07
N LEU A 278 11.26 18.98 -11.88
CA LEU A 278 10.94 20.30 -12.43
C LEU A 278 9.67 20.24 -13.29
N ALA A 279 9.60 19.27 -14.22
CA ALA A 279 8.47 19.11 -15.14
C ALA A 279 7.15 18.74 -14.44
N THR A 280 7.21 18.16 -13.24
CA THR A 280 6.04 17.69 -12.49
C THR A 280 5.81 18.48 -11.19
N ARG A 281 6.37 19.69 -11.10
CA ARG A 281 6.29 20.54 -9.90
C ARG A 281 4.85 20.70 -9.38
N PRO A 282 4.59 20.47 -8.09
CA PRO A 282 3.27 20.68 -7.50
C PRO A 282 2.83 22.14 -7.64
N VAL A 283 1.56 22.35 -8.02
CA VAL A 283 1.00 23.70 -8.23
C VAL A 283 0.63 24.39 -6.91
N ARG A 284 0.71 23.69 -5.77
CA ARG A 284 0.56 24.27 -4.43
C ARG A 284 1.64 23.76 -3.47
N PRO A 285 2.29 24.64 -2.68
CA PRO A 285 3.00 24.20 -1.50
C PRO A 285 1.96 23.72 -0.47
N VAL A 286 2.07 22.47 -0.03
CA VAL A 286 1.35 21.98 1.16
C VAL A 286 1.98 22.71 2.35
N ARG A 287 1.30 23.71 2.90
CA ARG A 287 1.70 24.30 4.18
C ARG A 287 1.48 23.22 5.25
N PRO A 288 2.51 22.80 6.01
CA PRO A 288 2.26 21.99 7.20
C PRO A 288 1.36 22.80 8.14
N ARG A 289 0.26 22.20 8.61
CA ARG A 289 -0.50 22.78 9.73
C ARG A 289 0.40 22.76 10.96
N PRO A 290 0.49 23.86 11.73
CA PRO A 290 1.27 23.87 12.96
C PRO A 290 0.70 22.80 13.92
N SER A 291 1.60 22.05 14.56
CA SER A 291 1.23 21.12 15.62
C SER A 291 0.49 21.87 16.74
N PRO A 292 -0.55 21.28 17.35
CA PRO A 292 -1.17 21.88 18.54
C PRO A 292 -0.11 22.04 19.65
N PRO A 293 -0.21 23.09 20.48
CA PRO A 293 0.70 23.29 21.60
C PRO A 293 0.62 22.09 22.55
N ARG A 294 1.80 21.68 23.04
CA ARG A 294 1.95 20.60 24.03
C ARG A 294 1.34 20.96 25.37
#